data_AF-A0A2H5WYL2-F1
#
_entry.id   AF-A0A2H5WYL2-F1
#
_cell.length_a   1.000
_cell.length_b   1.000
_cell.length_c   1.000
_cell.angle_alpha   90.00
_cell.angle_beta   90.00
_cell.angle_gamma   90.00
#
_symmetry.space_group_name_H-M   'P 1'
#
loop_
_entity.id
_entity.type
_entity.pdbx_description
1 polymer ?
#
loop_
_entity_poly.entity_id
_entity_poly.type
_entity_poly.pdbx_seq_one_letter_code
_entity_poly.pdbx_strand_id
1 'polypeptide(L)'
;MGADEEQKDRWLEAAQQGDEQAIDRLLAHYRPLVFRYLRPRLRNEEDCHDLTQEVLIRVAQALPHTVLQASFEQWLFRIAANCLRTFYQQRSKIIEIPLADLPDLQGTIGFQPQETELIEQVARQQVQQQLHAILAQVCSANEQQVILLHAEGESLEAIAQRLHLNRSTTRTHLMRGRAKVVAYIIQYEPSLVGGTEGIERAIARLRAEGGPREQLTMLELEALRRPGRNQKRLRNACLKVARFLAV
;
A
#
# COMPACT_ATOMS: atom_id res chain seq x y z
N MET A 1 1.85 -24.53 -14.91
CA MET A 1 2.40 -23.32 -14.25
C MET A 1 3.80 -22.95 -14.75
N GLY A 2 4.64 -23.88 -15.21
CA GLY A 2 6.01 -23.57 -15.68
C GLY A 2 6.10 -22.82 -17.03
N ALA A 3 5.25 -23.12 -18.00
CA ALA A 3 5.36 -22.52 -19.34
C ALA A 3 5.03 -21.02 -19.40
N ASP A 4 4.16 -20.53 -18.50
CA ASP A 4 3.81 -19.10 -18.41
C ASP A 4 4.92 -18.29 -17.71
N GLU A 5 5.59 -18.89 -16.71
CA GLU A 5 6.76 -18.29 -16.07
C GLU A 5 7.97 -18.25 -17.01
N GLU A 6 8.29 -19.35 -17.69
CA GLU A 6 9.37 -19.38 -18.70
C GLU A 6 9.16 -18.35 -19.82
N GLN A 7 7.91 -18.09 -20.19
CA GLN A 7 7.59 -17.11 -21.23
C GLN A 7 7.77 -15.67 -20.74
N LYS A 8 7.45 -15.38 -19.47
CA LYS A 8 7.68 -14.07 -18.84
C LYS A 8 9.16 -13.78 -18.67
N ASP A 9 9.93 -14.77 -18.21
CA ASP A 9 11.37 -14.63 -18.01
C ASP A 9 12.07 -14.30 -19.34
N ARG A 10 11.67 -14.96 -20.44
CA ARG A 10 12.17 -14.63 -21.78
C ARG A 10 11.83 -13.22 -22.23
N TRP A 11 10.60 -12.75 -21.99
CA TRP A 11 10.23 -11.37 -22.32
C TRP A 11 10.99 -10.38 -21.44
N LEU A 12 11.21 -10.70 -20.17
CA LEU A 12 11.95 -9.87 -19.23
C LEU A 12 13.41 -9.71 -19.63
N GLU A 13 14.10 -10.81 -19.97
CA GLU A 13 15.50 -10.80 -20.41
C GLU A 13 15.66 -9.98 -21.70
N ALA A 14 14.80 -10.21 -22.70
CA ALA A 14 14.84 -9.45 -23.95
C ALA A 14 14.49 -7.97 -23.75
N ALA A 15 13.52 -7.67 -22.87
CA ALA A 15 13.16 -6.29 -22.53
C ALA A 15 14.30 -5.55 -21.81
N GLN A 16 15.07 -6.23 -20.96
CA GLN A 16 16.27 -5.65 -20.32
C GLN A 16 17.39 -5.36 -21.32
N GLN A 17 17.42 -6.06 -22.46
CA GLN A 17 18.34 -5.79 -23.57
C GLN A 17 17.83 -4.69 -24.50
N GLY A 18 16.66 -4.11 -24.25
CA GLY A 18 16.07 -3.03 -25.04
C GLY A 18 15.20 -3.50 -26.21
N ASP A 19 14.77 -4.76 -26.25
CA ASP A 19 13.81 -5.23 -27.25
C ASP A 19 12.42 -4.62 -26.97
N GLU A 20 12.02 -3.68 -27.84
CA GLU A 20 10.73 -2.98 -27.76
C GLU A 20 9.54 -3.94 -27.81
N GLN A 21 9.60 -5.00 -28.63
CA GLN A 21 8.49 -5.96 -28.73
C GLN A 21 8.36 -6.80 -27.46
N ALA A 22 9.50 -7.11 -26.81
CA ALA A 22 9.50 -7.80 -25.54
C ALA A 22 8.94 -6.92 -24.42
N ILE A 23 9.30 -5.63 -24.40
CA ILE A 23 8.73 -4.63 -23.48
C ILE A 23 7.21 -4.55 -23.64
N ASP A 24 6.72 -4.41 -24.87
CA ASP A 24 5.28 -4.30 -25.13
C ASP A 24 4.50 -5.53 -24.66
N ARG A 25 5.01 -6.74 -24.94
CA ARG A 25 4.37 -7.99 -24.49
C ARG A 25 4.37 -8.10 -22.97
N LEU A 26 5.48 -7.76 -22.33
CA LEU A 26 5.60 -7.75 -20.88
C LEU A 26 4.60 -6.76 -20.26
N LEU A 27 4.55 -5.52 -20.76
CA LEU A 27 3.64 -4.49 -20.25
C LEU A 27 2.17 -4.84 -20.48
N ALA A 28 1.82 -5.40 -21.65
CA ALA A 28 0.45 -5.83 -21.94
C ALA A 28 0.00 -6.91 -20.95
N HIS A 29 0.88 -7.85 -20.60
CA HIS A 29 0.61 -8.88 -19.61
C HIS A 29 0.37 -8.32 -18.20
N TYR A 30 1.17 -7.33 -17.78
CA TYR A 30 1.08 -6.78 -16.43
C TYR A 30 0.08 -5.63 -16.26
N ARG A 31 -0.38 -5.01 -17.36
CA ARG A 31 -1.37 -3.91 -17.33
C ARG A 31 -2.62 -4.24 -16.50
N PRO A 32 -3.29 -5.40 -16.65
CA PRO A 32 -4.45 -5.73 -15.82
C PRO A 32 -4.11 -5.87 -14.32
N LEU A 33 -2.90 -6.34 -13.99
CA LEU A 33 -2.44 -6.47 -12.61
C LEU A 33 -2.21 -5.10 -11.98
N VAL A 34 -1.57 -4.17 -12.69
CA VAL A 34 -1.37 -2.79 -12.24
C VAL A 34 -2.71 -2.09 -12.06
N PHE A 35 -3.63 -2.21 -13.03
CA PHE A 35 -4.95 -1.61 -12.92
C PHE A 35 -5.72 -2.15 -11.71
N ARG A 36 -5.74 -3.48 -11.50
CA ARG A 36 -6.40 -4.09 -10.33
C ARG A 36 -5.77 -3.65 -9.01
N TYR A 37 -4.47 -3.38 -9.00
CA TYR A 37 -3.77 -2.81 -7.85
C TYR A 37 -4.19 -1.35 -7.61
N LEU A 38 -4.26 -0.50 -8.64
CA LEU A 38 -4.58 0.92 -8.45
C LEU A 38 -6.07 1.18 -8.21
N ARG A 39 -6.97 0.38 -8.79
CA ARG A 39 -8.43 0.59 -8.76
C ARG A 39 -9.04 0.78 -7.36
N PRO A 40 -8.73 -0.02 -6.32
CA PRO A 40 -9.28 0.20 -4.98
C PRO A 40 -8.64 1.39 -4.24
N ARG A 41 -7.56 1.96 -4.78
CA ARG A 41 -6.78 3.05 -4.18
C ARG A 41 -7.04 4.39 -4.83
N LEU A 42 -7.95 4.47 -5.82
CA LEU A 42 -8.31 5.68 -6.56
C LEU A 42 -9.84 5.87 -6.56
N ARG A 43 -10.29 7.13 -6.71
CA ARG A 43 -11.70 7.50 -6.56
C ARG A 43 -12.54 7.14 -7.78
N ASN A 44 -12.03 7.42 -8.98
CA ASN A 44 -12.71 7.16 -10.24
C ASN A 44 -11.89 6.20 -11.13
N GLU A 45 -12.50 5.75 -12.22
CA GLU A 45 -11.89 4.80 -13.15
C GLU A 45 -10.93 5.48 -14.14
N GLU A 46 -11.18 6.74 -14.47
CA GLU A 46 -10.34 7.56 -15.35
C GLU A 46 -8.95 7.80 -14.75
N ASP A 47 -8.88 8.28 -13.51
CA ASP A 47 -7.63 8.43 -12.74
C ASP A 47 -6.87 7.09 -12.67
N CYS A 48 -7.61 5.97 -12.61
CA CYS A 48 -7.01 4.63 -12.56
C CYS A 48 -6.42 4.22 -13.90
N HIS A 49 -7.08 4.53 -15.02
CA HIS A 49 -6.52 4.30 -16.35
C HIS A 49 -5.28 5.15 -16.59
N ASP A 50 -5.34 6.44 -16.24
CA ASP A 50 -4.24 7.39 -16.42
C ASP A 50 -3.03 6.98 -15.60
N LEU A 51 -3.24 6.70 -14.31
CA LEU A 51 -2.15 6.30 -13.43
C LEU A 51 -1.59 4.92 -13.81
N THR A 52 -2.42 4.02 -14.35
CA THR A 52 -1.92 2.74 -14.89
C THR A 52 -1.01 2.98 -16.08
N GLN A 53 -1.37 3.87 -17.01
CA GLN A 53 -0.51 4.20 -18.15
C GLN A 53 0.80 4.84 -17.70
N GLU A 54 0.75 5.80 -16.78
CA GLU A 54 1.94 6.44 -16.22
C GLU A 54 2.91 5.41 -15.62
N VAL A 55 2.39 4.41 -14.89
CA VAL A 55 3.22 3.31 -14.36
C VAL A 55 3.89 2.52 -15.48
N LEU A 56 3.14 2.13 -16.51
CA LEU A 56 3.69 1.34 -17.62
C LEU A 56 4.76 2.11 -18.40
N ILE A 57 4.57 3.42 -18.61
CA ILE A 57 5.55 4.29 -19.27
C ILE A 57 6.85 4.33 -18.45
N ARG A 58 6.76 4.55 -17.14
CA ARG A 58 7.95 4.55 -16.27
C ARG A 58 8.65 3.20 -16.22
N VAL A 59 7.89 2.11 -16.28
CA VAL A 59 8.44 0.76 -16.36
C VAL A 59 9.21 0.56 -17.68
N ALA A 60 8.61 0.91 -18.82
CA ALA A 60 9.28 0.86 -20.13
C ALA A 60 10.60 1.64 -20.14
N GLN A 61 10.61 2.84 -19.56
CA GLN A 61 11.80 3.70 -19.52
C GLN A 61 12.88 3.19 -18.57
N ALA A 62 12.49 2.62 -17.42
CA ALA A 62 13.44 2.21 -16.40
C ALA A 62 13.97 0.78 -16.61
N LEU A 63 13.19 -0.11 -17.21
CA LEU A 63 13.50 -1.54 -17.28
C LEU A 63 14.83 -1.86 -18.00
N PRO A 64 15.17 -1.26 -19.16
CA PRO A 64 16.44 -1.54 -19.86
C PRO A 64 17.68 -1.14 -19.05
N HIS A 65 17.52 -0.25 -18.06
CA HIS A 65 18.61 0.30 -17.27
C HIS A 65 18.63 -0.23 -15.83
N THR A 66 17.72 -1.13 -15.48
CA THR A 66 17.55 -1.58 -14.09
C THR A 66 18.05 -3.00 -13.90
N VAL A 67 19.00 -3.16 -12.97
CA VAL A 67 19.36 -4.47 -12.41
C VAL A 67 18.35 -4.83 -11.32
N LEU A 68 17.51 -5.82 -11.60
CA LEU A 68 16.48 -6.27 -10.65
C LEU A 68 17.11 -7.09 -9.52
N GLN A 69 17.04 -6.57 -8.30
CA GLN A 69 17.46 -7.28 -7.07
C GLN A 69 16.31 -8.09 -6.43
N ALA A 70 15.12 -8.01 -7.03
CA ALA A 70 13.84 -8.53 -6.54
C ALA A 70 13.04 -9.04 -7.76
N SER A 71 11.89 -9.70 -7.54
CA SER A 71 11.06 -10.12 -8.68
C SER A 71 10.58 -8.90 -9.48
N PHE A 72 10.35 -9.09 -10.78
CA PHE A 72 9.86 -8.01 -11.64
C PHE A 72 8.55 -7.40 -11.09
N GLU A 73 7.65 -8.21 -10.55
CA GLU A 73 6.40 -7.75 -9.96
C GLU A 73 6.62 -6.89 -8.72
N GLN A 74 7.57 -7.28 -7.86
CA GLN A 74 7.90 -6.47 -6.68
C GLN A 74 8.44 -5.10 -7.09
N TRP A 75 9.29 -5.06 -8.12
CA TRP A 75 9.81 -3.81 -8.67
C TRP A 75 8.73 -2.97 -9.36
N LEU A 76 7.87 -3.59 -10.16
CA LEU A 76 6.70 -2.97 -10.81
C LEU A 76 5.77 -2.31 -9.78
N PHE A 77 5.42 -3.03 -8.70
CA PHE A 77 4.53 -2.49 -7.67
C PHE A 77 5.19 -1.39 -6.84
N ARG A 78 6.52 -1.34 -6.73
CA ARG A 78 7.22 -0.16 -6.16
C ARG A 78 7.05 1.07 -7.04
N ILE A 79 7.15 0.94 -8.36
CA ILE A 79 6.89 2.05 -9.30
C ILE A 79 5.42 2.49 -9.17
N ALA A 80 4.47 1.55 -9.14
CA ALA A 80 3.05 1.87 -8.96
C ALA A 80 2.75 2.61 -7.65
N ALA A 81 3.34 2.17 -6.54
CA ALA A 81 3.19 2.84 -5.25
C ALA A 81 3.79 4.26 -5.24
N ASN A 82 4.92 4.46 -5.93
CA ASN A 82 5.51 5.78 -6.09
C ASN A 82 4.64 6.72 -6.93
N CYS A 83 4.09 6.24 -8.05
CA CYS A 83 3.18 7.03 -8.88
C CYS A 83 1.93 7.44 -8.10
N LEU A 84 1.35 6.50 -7.34
CA LEU A 84 0.20 6.76 -6.48
C LEU A 84 0.49 7.83 -5.42
N ARG A 85 1.69 7.78 -4.80
CA ARG A 85 2.12 8.80 -3.84
C ARG A 85 2.19 10.18 -4.49
N THR A 86 2.84 10.28 -5.65
CA THR A 86 2.97 11.54 -6.39
C THR A 86 1.61 12.09 -6.81
N PHE A 87 0.70 11.23 -7.28
CA PHE A 87 -0.67 11.59 -7.63
C PHE A 87 -1.42 12.25 -6.46
N TYR A 88 -1.32 11.68 -5.26
CA TYR A 88 -1.95 12.25 -4.07
C TYR A 88 -1.28 13.53 -3.58
N GLN A 89 0.05 13.63 -3.65
CA GLN A 89 0.79 14.85 -3.31
C GLN A 89 0.43 16.03 -4.23
N GLN A 90 0.20 15.77 -5.50
CA GLN A 90 -0.21 16.81 -6.46
C GLN A 90 -1.65 17.28 -6.19
N ARG A 91 -2.57 16.36 -5.84
CA ARG A 91 -3.95 16.73 -5.51
C ARG A 91 -4.10 17.43 -4.16
N SER A 92 -3.27 17.15 -3.17
CA SER A 92 -3.31 17.87 -1.89
C SER A 92 -2.88 19.34 -2.00
N LYS A 93 -2.21 19.74 -3.09
CA LYS A 93 -1.90 21.14 -3.41
C LYS A 93 -3.08 21.90 -4.02
N ILE A 94 -4.16 21.20 -4.42
CA ILE A 94 -5.37 21.75 -5.03
C ILE A 94 -6.47 21.84 -3.95
N ILE A 95 -6.19 22.53 -2.84
CA ILE A 95 -7.23 23.05 -1.97
C ILE A 95 -7.35 24.53 -2.33
N GLU A 96 -8.35 24.87 -3.13
CA GLU A 96 -8.69 26.25 -3.47
C GLU A 96 -8.98 27.02 -2.17
N ILE A 97 -8.13 28.00 -1.86
CA ILE A 97 -8.47 29.05 -0.91
C ILE A 97 -9.39 30.03 -1.67
N PRO A 98 -10.59 30.35 -1.17
CA PRO A 98 -11.50 31.30 -1.83
C PRO A 98 -10.80 32.65 -2.04
N LEU A 99 -10.89 33.16 -3.27
CA LEU A 99 -10.20 34.36 -3.78
C LEU A 99 -10.63 35.70 -3.12
N ALA A 100 -11.41 35.68 -2.03
CA ALA A 100 -12.09 36.87 -1.52
C ALA A 100 -11.39 37.60 -0.37
N ASP A 101 -10.37 37.03 0.29
CA ASP A 101 -9.81 37.59 1.54
C ASP A 101 -8.27 37.69 1.60
N LEU A 102 -7.57 37.77 0.46
CA LEU A 102 -6.12 38.00 0.47
C LEU A 102 -5.80 39.50 0.47
N PRO A 103 -5.06 40.02 1.48
CA PRO A 103 -4.53 41.37 1.43
C PRO A 103 -3.57 41.52 0.24
N ASP A 104 -3.57 42.69 -0.38
CA ASP A 104 -2.85 43.03 -1.60
C ASP A 104 -1.34 42.67 -1.50
N LEU A 105 -0.97 41.50 -2.03
CA LEU A 105 0.40 40.98 -2.01
C LEU A 105 1.02 41.17 -3.39
N GLN A 106 1.45 42.40 -3.67
CA GLN A 106 2.42 42.71 -4.73
C GLN A 106 3.87 42.32 -4.33
N GLY A 107 4.03 41.22 -3.60
CA GLY A 107 5.32 40.68 -3.18
C GLY A 107 5.43 39.23 -3.62
N THR A 108 6.34 38.96 -4.55
CA THR A 108 6.70 37.64 -5.05
C THR A 108 6.86 36.64 -3.90
N ILE A 109 5.88 35.76 -3.68
CA ILE A 109 6.03 34.62 -2.77
C ILE A 109 6.92 33.60 -3.49
N GLY A 110 8.23 33.73 -3.30
CA GLY A 110 9.17 32.67 -3.61
C GLY A 110 9.02 31.54 -2.59
N PHE A 111 8.13 30.58 -2.85
CA PHE A 111 8.17 29.29 -2.15
C PHE A 111 9.51 28.63 -2.46
N GLN A 112 10.43 28.58 -1.49
CA GLN A 112 11.75 28.00 -1.70
C GLN A 112 11.67 26.47 -1.71
N PRO A 113 12.31 25.78 -2.68
CA PRO A 113 12.32 24.31 -2.76
C PRO A 113 12.80 23.60 -1.47
N GLN A 114 13.70 24.24 -0.72
CA GLN A 114 14.28 23.70 0.52
C GLN A 114 13.28 23.59 1.68
N GLU A 115 12.30 24.51 1.78
CA GLU A 115 11.26 24.43 2.81
C GLU A 115 10.30 23.27 2.54
N THR A 116 9.99 23.01 1.27
CA THR A 116 9.14 21.88 0.86
C THR A 116 9.83 20.55 1.18
N GLU A 117 11.12 20.43 0.89
CA GLU A 117 11.90 19.23 1.18
C GLU A 117 12.01 18.96 2.68
N LEU A 118 12.22 19.99 3.50
CA LEU A 118 12.26 19.86 4.96
C LEU A 118 10.91 19.41 5.54
N ILE A 119 9.80 20.00 5.07
CA ILE A 119 8.45 19.61 5.49
C ILE A 119 8.17 18.14 5.13
N GLU A 120 8.57 17.70 3.94
CA GLU A 120 8.41 16.30 3.52
C GLU A 120 9.27 15.33 4.36
N GLN A 121 10.49 15.73 4.72
CA GLN A 121 11.35 14.92 5.59
C GLN A 121 10.78 14.78 7.00
N VAL A 122 10.32 15.89 7.60
CA VAL A 122 9.68 15.88 8.93
C VAL A 122 8.40 15.05 8.91
N ALA A 123 7.55 15.21 7.90
CA ALA A 123 6.33 14.42 7.76
C ALA A 123 6.63 12.92 7.63
N ARG A 124 7.67 12.55 6.86
CA ARG A 124 8.10 11.15 6.72
C ARG A 124 8.60 10.56 8.05
N GLN A 125 9.38 11.33 8.80
CA GLN A 125 9.86 10.92 10.12
C GLN A 125 8.71 10.75 11.11
N GLN A 126 7.74 11.66 11.13
CA GLN A 126 6.56 11.56 11.99
C GLN A 126 5.73 10.31 11.67
N VAL A 127 5.47 10.03 10.40
CA VAL A 127 4.76 8.81 9.98
C VAL A 127 5.53 7.55 10.40
N GLN A 128 6.86 7.53 10.25
CA GLN A 128 7.68 6.40 10.70
C GLN A 128 7.64 6.21 12.21
N GLN A 129 7.69 7.29 13.00
CA GLN A 129 7.60 7.23 14.46
C GLN A 129 6.24 6.72 14.92
N GLN A 130 5.16 7.21 14.31
CA GLN A 130 3.81 6.73 14.57
C GLN A 130 3.67 5.23 14.25
N LEU A 131 4.19 4.78 13.10
CA LEU A 131 4.18 3.36 12.76
C LEU A 131 4.94 2.52 13.79
N HIS A 132 6.12 2.95 14.23
CA HIS A 132 6.89 2.25 15.26
C HIS A 132 6.14 2.17 16.59
N ALA A 133 5.47 3.25 17.00
CA ALA A 133 4.68 3.28 18.22
C ALA A 133 3.49 2.30 18.16
N ILE A 134 2.76 2.28 17.04
CA ILE A 134 1.65 1.35 16.81
C ILE A 134 2.16 -0.09 16.86
N LEU A 135 3.23 -0.37 16.11
CA LEU A 135 3.87 -1.67 16.06
C LEU A 135 4.25 -2.17 17.47
N ALA A 136 4.85 -1.30 18.30
CA ALA A 136 5.26 -1.66 19.66
C ALA A 136 4.05 -1.97 20.56
N GLN A 137 2.91 -1.33 20.30
CA GLN A 137 1.69 -1.51 21.08
C GLN A 137 0.95 -2.81 20.73
N VAL A 138 0.95 -3.24 19.46
CA VAL A 138 0.06 -4.31 18.99
C VAL A 138 0.77 -5.60 18.55
N CYS A 139 2.05 -5.51 18.18
CA CYS A 139 2.83 -6.63 17.64
C CYS A 139 3.76 -7.25 18.68
N SER A 140 4.09 -8.53 18.49
CA SER A 140 5.24 -9.13 19.19
C SER A 140 6.56 -8.66 18.54
N ALA A 141 7.69 -8.83 19.24
CA ALA A 141 9.01 -8.46 18.72
C ALA A 141 9.30 -9.08 17.33
N ASN A 142 9.00 -10.37 17.15
CA ASN A 142 9.17 -11.04 15.85
C ASN A 142 8.24 -10.46 14.78
N GLU A 143 6.97 -10.16 15.09
CA GLU A 143 6.06 -9.52 14.13
C GLU A 143 6.55 -8.12 13.74
N GLN A 144 7.08 -7.36 14.71
CA GLN A 144 7.65 -6.04 14.50
C GLN A 144 8.84 -6.09 13.53
N GLN A 145 9.83 -6.93 13.83
CA GLN A 145 11.04 -7.06 13.03
C GLN A 145 10.71 -7.54 11.61
N VAL A 146 9.82 -8.53 11.48
CA VAL A 146 9.40 -9.03 10.16
C VAL A 146 8.71 -7.93 9.34
N ILE A 147 7.86 -7.10 9.94
CA ILE A 147 7.21 -5.99 9.22
C ILE A 147 8.23 -4.95 8.76
N LEU A 148 9.13 -4.55 9.66
CA LEU A 148 10.12 -3.51 9.36
C LEU A 148 11.07 -3.95 8.24
N LEU A 149 11.65 -5.15 8.35
CA LEU A 149 12.55 -5.70 7.31
C LEU A 149 11.83 -5.90 5.97
N HIS A 150 10.57 -6.36 5.99
CA HIS A 150 9.77 -6.49 4.77
C HIS A 150 9.42 -5.13 4.16
N ALA A 151 9.23 -4.08 4.99
CA ALA A 151 8.99 -2.72 4.51
C ALA A 151 10.26 -2.09 3.90
N GLU A 152 11.44 -2.51 4.37
CA GLU A 152 12.75 -2.16 3.79
C GLU A 152 13.03 -2.90 2.46
N GLY A 153 12.20 -3.90 2.12
CA GLY A 153 12.27 -4.64 0.86
C GLY A 153 13.02 -5.96 0.94
N GLU A 154 13.38 -6.43 2.14
CA GLU A 154 13.96 -7.77 2.29
C GLU A 154 12.93 -8.87 1.94
N SER A 155 13.39 -9.94 1.29
CA SER A 155 12.55 -11.09 0.95
C SER A 155 12.17 -11.90 2.18
N LEU A 156 11.07 -12.65 2.12
CA LEU A 156 10.63 -13.51 3.24
C LEU A 156 11.68 -14.57 3.59
N GLU A 157 12.43 -15.03 2.59
CA GLU A 157 13.53 -15.98 2.73
C GLU A 157 14.70 -15.35 3.50
N ALA A 158 15.12 -14.14 3.12
CA ALA A 158 16.19 -13.42 3.79
C ALA A 158 15.83 -13.10 5.24
N ILE A 159 14.60 -12.64 5.49
CA ILE A 159 14.10 -12.35 6.85
C ILE A 159 14.05 -13.62 7.70
N ALA A 160 13.59 -14.74 7.13
CA ALA A 160 13.56 -16.03 7.84
C ALA A 160 14.98 -16.44 8.28
N GLN A 161 15.97 -16.34 7.39
CA GLN A 161 17.37 -16.63 7.72
C GLN A 161 17.91 -15.68 8.79
N ARG A 162 17.71 -14.36 8.61
CA ARG A 162 18.19 -13.31 9.50
C ARG A 162 17.66 -13.44 10.93
N LEU A 163 16.40 -13.83 11.07
CA LEU A 163 15.74 -13.97 12.37
C LEU A 163 15.78 -15.40 12.92
N HIS A 164 16.47 -16.34 12.24
CA HIS A 164 16.50 -17.76 12.58
C HIS A 164 15.10 -18.38 12.71
N LEU A 165 14.18 -17.99 11.82
CA LEU A 165 12.81 -18.50 11.71
C LEU A 165 12.66 -19.33 10.44
N ASN A 166 11.60 -20.13 10.35
CA ASN A 166 11.23 -20.76 9.08
C ASN A 166 10.32 -19.84 8.24
N ARG A 167 10.34 -20.01 6.91
CA ARG A 167 9.59 -19.19 5.95
C ARG A 167 8.08 -19.11 6.25
N SER A 168 7.47 -20.21 6.69
CA SER A 168 6.05 -20.28 7.05
C SER A 168 5.73 -19.43 8.28
N THR A 169 6.62 -19.45 9.28
CA THR A 169 6.54 -18.64 10.51
C THR A 169 6.75 -17.16 10.19
N THR A 170 7.73 -16.81 9.36
CA THR A 170 7.95 -15.43 8.90
C THR A 170 6.73 -14.88 8.17
N ARG A 171 6.17 -15.64 7.21
CA ARG A 171 4.92 -15.27 6.52
C ARG A 171 3.77 -15.07 7.50
N THR A 172 3.64 -15.96 8.47
CA THR A 172 2.60 -15.88 9.52
C THR A 172 2.76 -14.63 10.38
N HIS A 173 3.99 -14.30 10.79
CA HIS A 173 4.28 -13.08 11.54
C HIS A 173 3.95 -11.83 10.74
N LEU A 174 4.35 -11.78 9.46
CA LEU A 174 4.03 -10.66 8.58
C LEU A 174 2.51 -10.44 8.46
N MET A 175 1.76 -11.52 8.15
CA MET A 175 0.31 -11.41 7.97
C MET A 175 -0.40 -11.02 9.28
N ARG A 176 -0.03 -11.65 10.41
CA ARG A 176 -0.63 -11.34 11.72
C ARG A 176 -0.31 -9.92 12.17
N GLY A 177 0.94 -9.50 12.04
CA GLY A 177 1.35 -8.16 12.42
C GLY A 177 0.65 -7.09 11.57
N ARG A 178 0.59 -7.26 10.23
CA ARG A 178 -0.15 -6.34 9.35
C ARG A 178 -1.62 -6.25 9.74
N ALA A 179 -2.27 -7.39 10.01
CA ALA A 179 -3.66 -7.41 10.44
C ALA A 179 -3.87 -6.67 11.77
N LYS A 180 -2.92 -6.79 12.72
CA LYS A 180 -2.97 -6.07 14.01
C LYS A 180 -2.81 -4.56 13.84
N VAL A 181 -1.87 -4.13 13.00
CA VAL A 181 -1.66 -2.70 12.68
C VAL A 181 -2.91 -2.12 12.01
N VAL A 182 -3.45 -2.80 10.99
CA VAL A 182 -4.68 -2.35 10.33
C VAL A 182 -5.87 -2.36 11.28
N ALA A 183 -5.98 -3.35 12.17
CA ALA A 183 -7.04 -3.39 13.18
C ALA A 183 -6.95 -2.21 14.17
N TYR A 184 -5.72 -1.82 14.55
CA TYR A 184 -5.48 -0.62 15.34
C TYR A 184 -5.92 0.63 14.59
N ILE A 185 -5.54 0.75 13.32
CA ILE A 185 -5.90 1.89 12.48
C ILE A 185 -7.42 1.98 12.31
N ILE A 186 -8.13 0.88 12.05
CA ILE A 186 -9.60 0.86 12.01
C ILE A 186 -10.19 1.43 13.31
N GLN A 187 -9.59 1.09 14.45
CA GLN A 187 -10.11 1.44 15.76
C GLN A 187 -9.84 2.90 16.16
N TYR A 188 -8.65 3.43 15.85
CA TYR A 188 -8.19 4.71 16.37
C TYR A 188 -7.95 5.77 15.29
N GLU A 189 -7.63 5.38 14.06
CA GLU A 189 -7.27 6.27 12.94
C GLU A 189 -7.93 5.84 11.62
N PRO A 190 -9.27 5.69 11.55
CA PRO A 190 -9.94 5.09 10.40
C PRO A 190 -9.74 5.87 9.09
N SER A 191 -9.41 7.16 9.16
CA SER A 191 -9.06 8.01 8.02
C SER A 191 -7.92 7.42 7.17
N LEU A 192 -6.95 6.75 7.80
CA LEU A 192 -5.79 6.15 7.13
C LEU A 192 -6.13 4.89 6.31
N VAL A 193 -7.32 4.32 6.48
CA VAL A 193 -7.83 3.16 5.71
C VAL A 193 -9.05 3.52 4.86
N GLY A 194 -9.16 4.79 4.46
CA GLY A 194 -10.27 5.27 3.62
C GLY A 194 -11.54 5.59 4.40
N GLY A 195 -11.43 5.81 5.72
CA GLY A 195 -12.54 6.19 6.58
C GLY A 195 -13.61 5.11 6.69
N THR A 196 -14.82 5.54 7.06
CA THR A 196 -16.00 4.66 7.20
C THR A 196 -16.29 3.90 5.90
N GLU A 197 -16.19 4.55 4.74
CA GLU A 197 -16.44 3.90 3.45
C GLU A 197 -15.44 2.78 3.15
N GLY A 198 -14.16 2.98 3.44
CA GLY A 198 -13.13 1.96 3.26
C GLY A 198 -13.40 0.71 4.12
N ILE A 199 -13.81 0.95 5.37
CA ILE A 199 -14.21 -0.11 6.31
C ILE A 199 -15.47 -0.83 5.82
N GLU A 200 -16.49 -0.11 5.33
CA GLU A 200 -17.71 -0.71 4.80
C GLU A 200 -17.47 -1.57 3.55
N ARG A 201 -16.61 -1.10 2.63
CA ARG A 201 -16.18 -1.90 1.47
C ARG A 201 -15.47 -3.18 1.89
N ALA A 202 -14.60 -3.10 2.91
CA ALA A 202 -13.92 -4.28 3.46
C ALA A 202 -14.90 -5.26 4.13
N ILE A 203 -15.92 -4.76 4.85
CA ILE A 203 -17.00 -5.59 5.42
C ILE A 203 -17.81 -6.26 4.31
N ALA A 204 -18.13 -5.55 3.23
CA ALA A 204 -18.84 -6.10 2.08
C ALA A 204 -18.05 -7.25 1.43
N ARG A 205 -16.73 -7.07 1.23
CA ARG A 205 -15.84 -8.13 0.75
C ARG A 205 -15.76 -9.31 1.70
N LEU A 206 -15.61 -9.07 3.01
CA LEU A 206 -15.63 -10.14 4.02
C LEU A 206 -16.92 -10.98 3.93
N ARG A 207 -18.07 -10.35 3.68
CA ARG A 207 -19.33 -11.07 3.50
C ARG A 207 -19.37 -11.90 2.22
N ALA A 208 -18.80 -11.37 1.14
CA ALA A 208 -18.81 -12.03 -0.16
C ALA A 208 -17.77 -13.18 -0.26
N GLU A 209 -16.58 -12.99 0.32
CA GLU A 209 -15.40 -13.82 0.09
C GLU A 209 -14.96 -14.60 1.35
N GLY A 210 -15.36 -14.16 2.54
CA GLY A 210 -14.91 -14.74 3.80
C GLY A 210 -15.60 -16.05 4.15
N GLY A 211 -14.83 -17.00 4.70
CA GLY A 211 -15.36 -18.30 5.13
C GLY A 211 -16.33 -18.19 6.32
N PRO A 212 -17.11 -19.23 6.63
CA PRO A 212 -18.11 -19.19 7.71
C PRO A 212 -17.56 -18.78 9.09
N ARG A 213 -16.31 -19.14 9.38
CA ARG A 213 -15.62 -18.79 10.65
C ARG A 213 -15.05 -17.37 10.67
N GLU A 214 -14.96 -16.73 9.51
CA GLU A 214 -14.40 -15.38 9.36
C GLU A 214 -15.49 -14.31 9.41
N GLN A 215 -16.74 -14.69 9.19
CA GLN A 215 -17.89 -13.80 9.25
C GLN A 215 -17.99 -13.07 10.59
N LEU A 216 -18.42 -11.81 10.53
CA LEU A 216 -18.69 -11.02 11.71
C LEU A 216 -19.99 -11.49 12.35
N THR A 217 -19.92 -11.77 13.65
CA THR A 217 -21.13 -11.99 14.47
C THR A 217 -21.90 -10.69 14.63
N MET A 218 -23.19 -10.78 14.97
CA MET A 218 -24.02 -9.59 15.27
C MET A 218 -23.38 -8.69 16.34
N LEU A 219 -22.77 -9.29 17.36
CA LEU A 219 -22.09 -8.57 18.45
C LEU A 219 -20.78 -7.89 18.00
N GLU A 220 -20.08 -8.44 17.01
CA GLU A 220 -18.89 -7.83 16.43
C GLU A 220 -19.25 -6.67 15.47
N LEU A 221 -20.33 -6.81 14.70
CA LEU A 221 -20.89 -5.71 13.89
C LEU A 221 -21.37 -4.55 14.75
N GLU A 222 -22.04 -4.84 15.87
CA GLU A 222 -22.47 -3.83 16.82
C GLU A 222 -21.28 -3.11 17.46
N ALA A 223 -20.23 -3.87 17.84
CA ALA A 223 -19.00 -3.28 18.40
C ALA A 223 -18.30 -2.32 17.43
N LEU A 224 -18.31 -2.60 16.12
CA LEU A 224 -17.77 -1.70 15.09
C LEU A 224 -18.58 -0.39 14.96
N ARG A 225 -19.91 -0.47 15.07
CA ARG A 225 -20.80 0.70 14.93
C ARG A 225 -20.85 1.55 16.19
N ARG A 226 -20.75 0.90 17.35
CA ARG A 226 -20.82 1.52 18.68
C ARG A 226 -19.69 0.93 19.54
N PRO A 227 -18.48 1.48 19.46
CA PRO A 227 -17.36 1.01 20.27
C PRO A 227 -17.65 1.27 21.77
N GLY A 228 -18.25 0.27 22.42
CA GLY A 228 -18.58 0.29 23.85
C GLY A 228 -17.46 -0.30 24.73
N ARG A 229 -17.80 -0.68 25.97
CA ARG A 229 -16.83 -1.24 26.95
C ARG A 229 -16.17 -2.56 26.52
N ASN A 230 -16.72 -3.30 25.57
CA ASN A 230 -16.20 -4.62 25.19
C ASN A 230 -15.10 -4.54 24.11
N GLN A 231 -13.93 -4.05 24.53
CA GLN A 231 -12.74 -3.86 23.69
C GLN A 231 -12.25 -5.14 23.00
N LYS A 232 -12.47 -6.31 23.61
CA LYS A 232 -12.09 -7.61 23.02
C LYS A 232 -12.89 -7.91 21.74
N ARG A 233 -14.19 -7.63 21.73
CA ARG A 233 -15.06 -7.85 20.56
C ARG A 233 -14.75 -6.89 19.43
N LEU A 234 -14.53 -5.61 19.76
CA LEU A 234 -14.10 -4.61 18.79
C LEU A 234 -12.79 -5.02 18.12
N ARG A 235 -11.78 -5.43 18.91
CA ARG A 235 -10.50 -5.91 18.38
C ARG A 235 -10.66 -7.12 17.45
N ASN A 236 -11.49 -8.10 17.82
CA ASN A 236 -11.75 -9.27 16.97
C ASN A 236 -12.45 -8.88 15.66
N ALA A 237 -13.41 -7.96 15.72
CA ALA A 237 -14.10 -7.43 14.55
C ALA A 237 -13.11 -6.71 13.62
N CYS A 238 -12.29 -5.81 14.15
CA CYS A 238 -11.25 -5.10 13.40
C CYS A 238 -10.24 -6.07 12.76
N LEU A 239 -9.83 -7.15 13.43
CA LEU A 239 -8.93 -8.18 12.86
C LEU A 239 -9.56 -8.98 11.72
N LYS A 240 -10.88 -9.18 11.74
CA LYS A 240 -11.62 -9.81 10.65
C LYS A 240 -11.69 -8.86 9.46
N VAL A 241 -12.06 -7.60 9.67
CA VAL A 241 -12.13 -6.56 8.63
C VAL A 241 -10.75 -6.28 8.02
N ALA A 242 -9.71 -6.20 8.84
CA ALA A 242 -8.34 -5.92 8.42
C ALA A 242 -7.81 -6.85 7.33
N ARG A 243 -8.25 -8.11 7.30
CA ARG A 243 -7.85 -9.10 6.29
C ARG A 243 -8.43 -8.83 4.90
N PHE A 244 -9.51 -8.05 4.81
CA PHE A 244 -10.25 -7.75 3.59
C PHE A 244 -10.11 -6.29 3.15
N LEU A 245 -9.34 -5.48 3.89
CA LEU A 245 -8.88 -4.17 3.44
C LEU A 245 -7.83 -4.35 2.35
N ALA A 246 -8.07 -3.75 1.19
CA ALA A 246 -7.06 -3.63 0.15
C ALA A 246 -6.01 -2.60 0.60
N VAL A 247 -4.98 -3.05 1.32
CA VAL A 247 -3.78 -2.25 1.65
C VAL A 247 -2.77 -2.34 0.54
#